data_AF-A0A7C8ETJ0-F1
#
_entry.id   AF-A0A7C8ETJ0-F1
#
_cell.length_a   1.000
_cell.length_b   1.000
_cell.length_c   1.000
_cell.angle_alpha   90.00
_cell.angle_beta   90.00
_cell.angle_gamma   90.00
#
_symmetry.space_group_name_H-M   'P 1'
#
loop_
_entity.id
_entity.type
_entity.pdbx_description
1 polymer ?
#
loop_
_entity_poly.entity_id
_entity_poly.type
_entity_poly.pdbx_seq_one_letter_code
_entity_poly.pdbx_strand_id
1 'polypeptide(L)'
;MTGSIRNLFFILSVVLTVGPGIVPEAHGVITSNPLLPPDTGAYLSKQQITTYTAPGLDIIATEHLFDPLAATAVRTQVGADELETFDSIFTADFNIFLAGSTSVSSIGELTGPASILTHQKWDTTTGSFDSEILSMELAGQVEGISLLIRESPSLLSLGQTLISDIGGGLYSIESFFDVFTELSVDGGATWIPANDSIRMVLVIPEPATIAILALGALMMSRKH
;
A
#
# COMPACT_ATOMS: atom_id res chain seq x y z
N MET A 1 -11.02 49.29 -40.01
CA MET A 1 -10.22 48.35 -40.81
C MET A 1 -9.16 47.76 -39.91
N THR A 2 -9.18 46.43 -39.83
CA THR A 2 -8.44 45.52 -38.96
C THR A 2 -6.93 45.54 -39.18
N GLY A 3 -6.15 45.39 -38.11
CA GLY A 3 -4.70 45.19 -38.15
C GLY A 3 -4.20 44.50 -36.88
N SER A 4 -4.05 43.18 -36.96
CA SER A 4 -3.64 42.21 -35.93
C SER A 4 -2.20 42.41 -35.45
N ILE A 5 -1.96 42.29 -34.14
CA ILE A 5 -0.63 41.99 -33.58
C ILE A 5 -0.76 40.74 -32.70
N ARG A 6 -0.08 39.67 -33.12
CA ARG A 6 -0.05 38.34 -32.50
C ARG A 6 0.87 38.39 -31.27
N ASN A 7 0.33 38.11 -30.09
CA ASN A 7 1.13 37.82 -28.90
C ASN A 7 1.71 36.41 -29.01
N LEU A 8 3.03 36.31 -29.21
CA LEU A 8 3.77 35.05 -29.14
C LEU A 8 4.30 34.90 -27.71
N PHE A 9 3.62 34.08 -26.90
CA PHE A 9 4.13 33.66 -25.60
C PHE A 9 5.31 32.70 -25.80
N PHE A 10 6.52 33.14 -25.45
CA PHE A 10 7.66 32.25 -25.26
C PHE A 10 7.47 31.49 -23.94
N ILE A 11 7.17 30.19 -24.03
CA ILE A 11 7.27 29.29 -22.88
C ILE A 11 8.73 28.82 -22.81
N LEU A 12 9.42 29.26 -21.77
CA LEU A 12 10.77 28.79 -21.43
C LEU A 12 10.64 27.39 -20.81
N SER A 13 10.86 26.34 -21.60
CA SER A 13 10.99 24.98 -21.09
C SER A 13 12.33 24.84 -20.36
N VAL A 14 12.28 24.76 -19.03
CA VAL A 14 13.43 24.32 -18.22
C VAL A 14 13.51 22.80 -18.36
N VAL A 15 14.50 22.32 -19.10
CA VAL A 15 14.88 20.91 -19.09
C VAL A 15 15.72 20.68 -17.84
N LEU A 16 15.11 20.04 -16.83
CA LEU A 16 15.83 19.56 -15.66
C LEU A 16 16.58 18.29 -16.06
N THR A 17 17.90 18.40 -16.24
CA THR A 17 18.78 17.26 -16.43
C THR A 17 18.85 16.47 -15.12
N VAL A 18 18.10 15.37 -15.02
CA VAL A 18 18.27 14.38 -13.97
C VAL A 18 19.59 13.67 -14.23
N GLY A 19 20.61 13.98 -13.42
CA GLY A 19 21.83 13.18 -13.37
C GLY A 19 21.49 11.74 -12.98
N PRO A 20 22.37 10.76 -13.24
CA PRO A 20 22.12 9.37 -12.85
C PRO A 20 21.79 9.35 -11.35
N GLY A 21 20.53 9.02 -11.06
CA GLY A 21 19.98 9.07 -9.72
C GLY A 21 20.83 8.23 -8.80
N ILE A 22 21.31 8.85 -7.74
CA ILE A 22 21.62 8.13 -6.51
C ILE A 22 20.29 7.45 -6.16
N VAL A 23 20.23 6.12 -6.33
CA VAL A 23 19.15 5.33 -5.76
C VAL A 23 19.18 5.67 -4.27
N PRO A 24 18.12 6.24 -3.67
CA PRO A 24 18.11 6.42 -2.24
C PRO A 24 18.32 5.03 -1.65
N GLU A 25 19.42 4.83 -0.92
CA GLU A 25 19.46 3.71 0.02
C GLU A 25 18.18 3.82 0.84
N ALA A 26 17.45 2.72 0.98
CA ALA A 26 16.22 2.69 1.76
C ALA A 26 16.60 2.99 3.22
N HIS A 27 16.65 4.27 3.57
CA HIS A 27 16.72 4.68 4.96
C HIS A 27 15.41 4.21 5.59
N GLY A 28 15.50 3.33 6.59
CA GLY A 28 14.34 2.90 7.35
C GLY A 28 13.52 4.08 7.87
N VAL A 29 12.26 3.81 8.17
CA VAL A 29 11.39 4.82 8.77
C VAL A 29 11.93 5.17 10.15
N ILE A 30 12.21 6.45 10.37
CA ILE A 30 12.69 6.95 11.65
C ILE A 30 11.52 7.24 12.58
N THR A 31 11.54 6.62 13.75
CA THR A 31 10.50 6.73 14.78
C THR A 31 11.12 6.95 16.16
N SER A 32 10.30 7.39 17.11
CA SER A 32 10.69 7.62 18.52
C SER A 32 10.50 6.40 19.42
N ASN A 33 9.98 5.30 18.87
CA ASN A 33 9.81 4.04 19.59
C ASN A 33 9.95 2.85 18.61
N PRO A 34 10.21 1.63 19.10
CA PRO A 34 10.43 0.45 18.27
C PRO A 34 9.15 -0.39 18.08
N LEU A 35 7.97 0.20 18.24
CA LEU A 35 6.71 -0.53 18.20
C LEU A 35 6.28 -0.84 16.74
N LEU A 36 5.61 -1.98 16.55
CA LEU A 36 5.07 -2.41 15.25
C LEU A 36 3.54 -2.41 15.23
N PRO A 37 2.85 -2.03 14.13
CA PRO A 37 3.44 -1.31 13.01
C PRO A 37 4.00 0.04 13.49
N PRO A 38 4.99 0.62 12.77
CA PRO A 38 5.56 1.92 13.14
C PRO A 38 4.51 3.03 13.12
N ASP A 39 4.65 4.04 14.00
CA ASP A 39 3.73 5.18 14.09
C ASP A 39 3.70 6.08 12.84
N THR A 40 4.65 5.89 11.93
CA THR A 40 4.78 6.61 10.68
C THR A 40 5.18 5.67 9.56
N GLY A 41 4.99 6.12 8.32
CA GLY A 41 5.30 5.33 7.13
C GLY A 41 4.15 4.43 6.71
N ALA A 42 4.27 3.89 5.51
CA ALA A 42 3.32 2.98 4.91
C ALA A 42 4.07 2.00 4.01
N TYR A 43 3.44 0.87 3.73
CA TYR A 43 3.97 -0.12 2.81
C TYR A 43 3.55 0.26 1.38
N LEU A 44 4.54 0.41 0.51
CA LEU A 44 4.34 0.81 -0.87
C LEU A 44 4.88 -0.28 -1.80
N SER A 45 4.10 -0.63 -2.82
CA SER A 45 4.57 -1.40 -3.96
C SER A 45 4.69 -0.50 -5.18
N LYS A 46 5.91 -0.11 -5.54
CA LYS A 46 6.15 0.75 -6.70
C LYS A 46 6.20 -0.10 -7.97
N GLN A 47 5.43 0.30 -8.98
CA GLN A 47 5.48 -0.24 -10.35
C GLN A 47 5.10 -1.72 -10.48
N GLN A 48 4.55 -2.33 -9.43
CA GLN A 48 4.02 -3.69 -9.52
C GLN A 48 2.55 -3.65 -9.97
N ILE A 49 2.22 -4.59 -10.86
CA ILE A 49 0.87 -4.81 -11.35
C ILE A 49 0.35 -6.10 -10.74
N THR A 50 -0.82 -6.05 -10.13
CA THR A 50 -1.52 -7.25 -9.67
C THR A 50 -2.80 -7.42 -10.46
N THR A 51 -3.00 -8.63 -10.98
CA THR A 51 -4.16 -8.98 -11.79
C THR A 51 -4.97 -10.06 -11.08
N TYR A 52 -6.28 -9.84 -11.01
CA TYR A 52 -7.28 -10.81 -10.58
C TYR A 52 -8.15 -11.16 -11.78
N THR A 53 -8.08 -12.41 -12.25
CA THR A 53 -8.78 -12.86 -13.46
C THR A 53 -9.82 -13.93 -13.13
N ALA A 54 -11.04 -13.70 -13.58
CA ALA A 54 -12.16 -14.65 -13.50
C ALA A 54 -12.97 -14.63 -14.82
N PRO A 55 -13.88 -15.60 -15.05
CA PRO A 55 -14.70 -15.60 -16.26
C PRO A 55 -15.49 -14.29 -16.46
N GLY A 56 -15.08 -13.50 -17.45
CA GLY A 56 -15.72 -12.23 -17.79
C GLY A 56 -15.40 -11.05 -16.86
N LEU A 57 -14.36 -11.17 -16.03
CA LEU A 57 -13.89 -10.14 -15.13
C LEU A 57 -12.36 -10.15 -15.08
N ASP A 58 -11.74 -9.01 -15.36
CA ASP A 58 -10.34 -8.75 -15.01
C ASP A 58 -10.27 -7.49 -14.15
N ILE A 59 -9.55 -7.57 -13.03
CA ILE A 59 -9.25 -6.42 -12.18
C ILE A 59 -7.74 -6.29 -12.10
N ILE A 60 -7.23 -5.13 -12.53
CA ILE A 60 -5.81 -4.79 -12.48
C ILE A 60 -5.64 -3.69 -11.44
N ALA A 61 -4.87 -3.98 -10.39
CA ALA A 61 -4.49 -3.02 -9.36
C ALA A 61 -3.05 -2.56 -9.56
N THR A 62 -2.80 -1.26 -9.45
CA THR A 62 -1.46 -0.63 -9.51
C THR A 62 -1.29 0.43 -8.43
N GLU A 63 -0.04 0.85 -8.17
CA GLU A 63 0.29 1.90 -7.18
C GLU A 63 -0.25 1.58 -5.78
N HIS A 64 0.06 0.38 -5.27
CA HIS A 64 -0.51 -0.11 -4.03
C HIS A 64 0.15 0.57 -2.83
N LEU A 65 -0.69 1.12 -1.95
CA LEU A 65 -0.31 1.70 -0.68
C LEU A 65 -1.11 1.02 0.43
N PHE A 66 -0.42 0.35 1.34
CA PHE A 66 -0.98 -0.24 2.55
C PHE A 66 -0.50 0.55 3.77
N ASP A 67 -1.42 1.23 4.44
CA ASP A 67 -1.18 2.13 5.56
C ASP A 67 -1.73 1.50 6.86
N PRO A 68 -0.86 0.98 7.74
CA PRO A 68 -1.25 0.49 9.06
C PRO A 68 -1.65 1.67 9.97
N LEU A 69 -2.84 1.64 10.55
CA LEU A 69 -3.26 2.64 11.53
C LEU A 69 -2.67 2.30 12.90
N ALA A 70 -1.38 2.62 13.10
CA ALA A 70 -0.62 2.27 14.30
C ALA A 70 -1.28 2.68 15.63
N ALA A 71 -2.05 3.77 15.64
CA ALA A 71 -2.82 4.23 16.80
C ALA A 71 -3.91 3.22 17.26
N THR A 72 -4.35 2.32 16.37
CA THR A 72 -5.33 1.26 16.65
C THR A 72 -4.67 -0.06 17.06
N ALA A 73 -3.33 -0.15 16.97
CA ALA A 73 -2.62 -1.40 17.12
C ALA A 73 -2.69 -1.96 18.54
N VAL A 74 -3.18 -3.19 18.65
CA VAL A 74 -3.11 -4.04 19.83
C VAL A 74 -1.98 -5.04 19.62
N ARG A 75 -1.06 -5.11 20.59
CA ARG A 75 0.10 -6.02 20.57
C ARG A 75 -0.07 -7.06 21.65
N THR A 76 0.07 -8.33 21.29
CA THR A 76 -0.12 -9.45 22.21
C THR A 76 1.05 -10.43 22.12
N GLN A 77 1.40 -11.03 23.25
CA GLN A 77 2.47 -12.02 23.30
C GLN A 77 1.95 -13.37 22.82
N VAL A 78 2.67 -13.98 21.87
CA VAL A 78 2.45 -15.37 21.44
C VAL A 78 3.76 -16.13 21.57
N GLY A 79 3.98 -16.74 22.74
CA GLY A 79 5.29 -17.33 23.04
C GLY A 79 6.39 -16.25 23.08
N ALA A 80 7.38 -16.36 22.19
CA ALA A 80 8.43 -15.36 22.03
C ALA A 80 8.10 -14.29 20.96
N ASP A 81 6.99 -14.47 20.25
CA ASP A 81 6.60 -13.64 19.12
C ASP A 81 5.66 -12.51 19.58
N GLU A 82 5.68 -11.41 18.83
CA GLU A 82 4.75 -10.29 18.98
C GLU A 82 3.67 -10.43 17.90
N LEU A 83 2.40 -10.55 18.30
CA LEU A 83 1.25 -10.52 17.39
C LEU A 83 0.66 -9.12 17.44
N GLU A 84 0.75 -8.40 16.32
CA GLU A 84 0.15 -7.10 16.12
C GLU A 84 -1.19 -7.24 15.40
N THR A 85 -2.23 -6.54 15.87
CA THR A 85 -3.52 -6.43 15.17
C THR A 85 -3.97 -4.99 15.16
N PHE A 86 -4.32 -4.47 13.99
CA PHE A 86 -4.61 -3.06 13.77
C PHE A 86 -5.61 -2.89 12.61
N ASP A 87 -6.29 -1.75 12.60
CA ASP A 87 -7.03 -1.29 11.42
C ASP A 87 -6.05 -0.76 10.37
N SER A 88 -6.41 -0.86 9.10
CA SER A 88 -5.55 -0.48 7.98
C SER A 88 -6.36 0.15 6.85
N ILE A 89 -5.65 0.94 6.04
CA ILE A 89 -6.16 1.54 4.80
C ILE A 89 -5.32 1.01 3.65
N PHE A 90 -5.96 0.45 2.64
CA PHE A 90 -5.33 0.06 1.39
C PHE A 90 -5.85 0.93 0.26
N THR A 91 -4.94 1.56 -0.47
CA THR A 91 -5.27 2.37 -1.64
C THR A 91 -4.54 1.84 -2.86
N ALA A 92 -5.24 1.75 -3.98
CA ALA A 92 -4.67 1.41 -5.28
C ALA A 92 -5.46 2.05 -6.42
N ASP A 93 -4.83 2.20 -7.58
CA ASP A 93 -5.53 2.46 -8.83
C ASP A 93 -6.05 1.13 -9.39
N PHE A 94 -7.37 1.01 -9.51
CA PHE A 94 -8.06 -0.17 -10.00
C PHE A 94 -8.57 0.08 -11.42
N ASN A 95 -8.16 -0.78 -12.34
CA ASN A 95 -8.69 -0.90 -13.68
C ASN A 95 -9.55 -2.16 -13.76
N ILE A 96 -10.86 -1.97 -13.88
CA ILE A 96 -11.86 -3.02 -13.81
C ILE A 96 -12.45 -3.24 -15.21
N PHE A 97 -12.35 -4.47 -15.71
CA PHE A 97 -12.85 -4.90 -17.01
C PHE A 97 -13.95 -5.94 -16.82
N LEU A 98 -15.20 -5.57 -17.12
CA LEU A 98 -16.32 -6.50 -17.14
C LEU A 98 -16.68 -6.83 -18.59
N ALA A 99 -16.96 -8.11 -18.86
CA ALA A 99 -17.37 -8.56 -20.18
C ALA A 99 -18.61 -7.79 -20.67
N GLY A 100 -18.50 -7.22 -21.88
CA GLY A 100 -19.59 -6.45 -22.49
C GLY A 100 -19.78 -5.04 -21.94
N SER A 101 -18.91 -4.56 -21.06
CA SER A 101 -18.94 -3.21 -20.49
C SER A 101 -17.68 -2.41 -20.84
N THR A 102 -17.74 -1.09 -20.70
CA THR A 102 -16.54 -0.24 -20.76
C THR A 102 -15.72 -0.44 -19.50
N SER A 103 -14.39 -0.46 -19.64
CA SER A 103 -13.49 -0.53 -18.49
C SER A 103 -13.62 0.71 -17.62
N VAL A 104 -13.54 0.51 -16.31
CA VAL A 104 -13.60 1.58 -15.32
C VAL A 104 -12.23 1.67 -14.66
N SER A 105 -11.67 2.88 -14.57
CA SER A 105 -10.41 3.15 -13.87
C SER A 105 -10.66 4.18 -12.79
N SER A 106 -10.34 3.84 -11.55
CA SER A 106 -10.51 4.73 -10.41
C SER A 106 -9.60 4.31 -9.26
N ILE A 107 -9.27 5.28 -8.42
CA ILE A 107 -8.54 5.04 -7.18
C ILE A 107 -9.55 4.53 -6.16
N GLY A 108 -9.29 3.33 -5.65
CA GLY A 108 -10.09 2.70 -4.63
C GLY A 108 -9.40 2.77 -3.28
N GLU A 109 -10.18 3.05 -2.24
CA GLU A 109 -9.76 2.94 -0.85
C GLU A 109 -10.56 1.80 -0.19
N LEU A 110 -9.84 0.83 0.37
CA LEU A 110 -10.39 -0.29 1.13
C LEU A 110 -9.88 -0.18 2.56
N THR A 111 -10.72 -0.53 3.53
CA THR A 111 -10.37 -0.45 4.94
C THR A 111 -10.74 -1.74 5.66
N GLY A 112 -10.00 -2.07 6.71
CA GLY A 112 -10.28 -3.24 7.52
C GLY A 112 -9.10 -3.67 8.38
N PRO A 113 -9.28 -4.70 9.20
CA PRO A 113 -8.24 -5.18 10.09
C PRO A 113 -7.16 -5.97 9.34
N ALA A 114 -5.95 -5.92 9.90
CA ALA A 114 -4.85 -6.80 9.55
C ALA A 114 -4.15 -7.29 10.83
N SER A 115 -3.55 -8.49 10.74
CA SER A 115 -2.72 -9.05 11.80
C SER A 115 -1.38 -9.48 11.25
N ILE A 116 -0.32 -9.09 11.94
CA ILE A 116 1.06 -9.43 11.62
C ILE A 116 1.66 -10.15 12.82
N LEU A 117 2.44 -11.20 12.56
CA LEU A 117 3.24 -11.88 13.56
C LEU A 117 4.71 -11.57 13.31
N THR A 118 5.38 -11.02 14.31
CA THR A 118 6.82 -10.75 14.27
C THR A 118 7.55 -11.72 15.20
N HIS A 119 8.38 -12.60 14.65
CA HIS A 119 8.98 -13.69 15.40
C HIS A 119 10.08 -13.20 16.35
N GLN A 120 10.15 -13.78 17.55
CA GLN A 120 11.18 -13.50 18.58
C GLN A 120 11.27 -12.03 19.03
N LYS A 121 10.22 -11.24 18.77
CA LYS A 121 10.20 -9.79 18.94
C LYS A 121 9.69 -9.32 20.31
N TRP A 122 8.89 -10.13 21.01
CA TRP A 122 8.17 -9.66 22.21
C TRP A 122 9.08 -9.07 23.29
N ASP A 123 10.15 -9.78 23.65
CA ASP A 123 11.14 -9.34 24.65
C ASP A 123 12.40 -8.71 24.02
N THR A 124 12.42 -8.53 22.69
CA THR A 124 13.57 -8.05 21.93
C THR A 124 13.26 -6.72 21.26
N THR A 125 13.95 -5.65 21.66
CA THR A 125 13.66 -4.30 21.13
C THR A 125 14.23 -4.06 19.73
N THR A 126 15.45 -4.52 19.47
CA THR A 126 16.19 -4.28 18.23
C THR A 126 16.69 -5.60 17.67
N GLY A 127 16.77 -5.71 16.35
CA GLY A 127 17.20 -6.94 15.69
C GLY A 127 16.57 -7.08 14.31
N SER A 128 16.93 -8.18 13.65
CA SER A 128 16.30 -8.63 12.43
C SER A 128 15.31 -9.73 12.81
N PHE A 129 14.05 -9.55 12.43
CA PHE A 129 12.96 -10.45 12.75
C PHE A 129 12.32 -10.92 11.45
N ASP A 130 12.06 -12.22 11.35
CA ASP A 130 11.14 -12.71 10.33
C ASP A 130 9.72 -12.30 10.73
N SER A 131 8.90 -11.95 9.74
CA SER A 131 7.54 -11.47 9.96
C SER A 131 6.58 -12.12 8.97
N GLU A 132 5.32 -12.23 9.35
CA GLU A 132 4.27 -12.81 8.50
C GLU A 132 2.96 -12.03 8.67
N ILE A 133 2.31 -11.68 7.56
CA ILE A 133 0.92 -11.23 7.60
C ILE A 133 0.04 -12.48 7.75
N LEU A 134 -0.59 -12.65 8.90
CA LEU A 134 -1.43 -13.83 9.19
C LEU A 134 -2.86 -13.67 8.67
N SER A 135 -3.34 -12.43 8.63
CA SER A 135 -4.66 -12.13 8.09
C SER A 135 -4.74 -10.66 7.69
N MET A 136 -5.53 -10.41 6.67
CA MET A 136 -5.94 -9.08 6.24
C MET A 136 -7.29 -9.26 5.59
N GLU A 137 -8.27 -8.43 5.91
CA GLU A 137 -9.57 -8.43 5.23
C GLU A 137 -10.07 -7.00 5.12
N LEU A 138 -10.09 -6.49 3.89
CA LEU A 138 -10.34 -5.09 3.58
C LEU A 138 -11.56 -5.00 2.69
N ALA A 139 -12.42 -4.02 2.97
CA ALA A 139 -13.64 -3.78 2.22
C ALA A 139 -13.70 -2.32 1.77
N GLY A 140 -14.30 -2.10 0.61
CA GLY A 140 -14.57 -0.77 0.10
C GLY A 140 -15.35 -0.80 -1.21
N GLN A 141 -15.52 0.36 -1.81
CA GLN A 141 -16.23 0.51 -3.08
C GLN A 141 -15.39 1.28 -4.08
N VAL A 142 -15.35 0.78 -5.30
CA VAL A 142 -14.68 1.44 -6.43
C VAL A 142 -15.70 1.63 -7.52
N GLU A 143 -16.08 2.89 -7.77
CA GLU A 143 -17.08 3.25 -8.80
C GLU A 143 -18.40 2.47 -8.66
N GLY A 144 -18.85 2.28 -7.42
CA GLY A 144 -20.08 1.55 -7.08
C GLY A 144 -19.96 0.02 -7.09
N ILE A 145 -18.78 -0.52 -7.39
CA ILE A 145 -18.49 -1.95 -7.28
C ILE A 145 -17.93 -2.22 -5.89
N SER A 146 -18.60 -3.09 -5.13
CA SER A 146 -18.09 -3.55 -3.83
C SER A 146 -16.92 -4.50 -4.04
N LEU A 147 -15.76 -4.17 -3.46
CA LEU A 147 -14.57 -5.01 -3.47
C LEU A 147 -14.24 -5.46 -2.06
N LEU A 148 -13.89 -6.73 -1.92
CA LEU A 148 -13.18 -7.25 -0.77
C LEU A 148 -11.80 -7.71 -1.21
N ILE A 149 -10.77 -7.38 -0.45
CA ILE A 149 -9.42 -7.94 -0.62
C ILE A 149 -9.01 -8.58 0.69
N ARG A 150 -8.44 -9.77 0.62
CA ARG A 150 -7.90 -10.46 1.80
C ARG A 150 -6.53 -11.05 1.56
N GLU A 151 -5.84 -11.37 2.64
CA GLU A 151 -4.66 -12.24 2.65
C GLU A 151 -5.04 -13.68 2.22
N SER A 152 -4.19 -14.36 1.46
CA SER A 152 -4.50 -15.69 0.94
C SER A 152 -4.43 -16.75 2.06
N PRO A 153 -5.52 -17.50 2.33
CA PRO A 153 -5.53 -18.54 3.34
C PRO A 153 -4.65 -19.76 3.01
N SER A 154 -4.01 -19.78 1.83
CA SER A 154 -3.24 -20.92 1.32
C SER A 154 -1.78 -20.62 1.01
N LEU A 155 -1.39 -19.33 0.97
CA LEU A 155 -0.04 -18.89 0.62
C LEU A 155 0.44 -17.89 1.67
N LEU A 156 1.53 -18.21 2.35
CA LEU A 156 2.04 -17.40 3.45
C LEU A 156 2.61 -16.08 2.92
N SER A 157 2.13 -14.97 3.47
CA SER A 157 2.62 -13.63 3.18
C SER A 157 3.82 -13.25 4.07
N LEU A 158 5.00 -13.73 3.68
CA LEU A 158 6.24 -13.62 4.46
C LEU A 158 6.94 -12.27 4.26
N GLY A 159 7.71 -11.87 5.26
CA GLY A 159 8.45 -10.63 5.28
C GLY A 159 9.58 -10.63 6.29
N GLN A 160 10.25 -9.49 6.41
CA GLN A 160 11.25 -9.25 7.45
C GLN A 160 11.12 -7.83 7.97
N THR A 161 11.46 -7.67 9.25
CA THR A 161 11.50 -6.39 9.93
C THR A 161 12.84 -6.23 10.63
N LEU A 162 13.58 -5.18 10.28
CA LEU A 162 14.82 -4.78 10.93
C LEU A 162 14.56 -3.54 11.77
N ILE A 163 14.86 -3.63 13.07
CA ILE A 163 14.77 -2.51 14.00
C ILE A 163 16.17 -2.21 14.51
N SER A 164 16.66 -1.01 14.23
CA SER A 164 17.96 -0.51 14.68
C SER A 164 17.81 0.69 15.62
N ASP A 165 18.50 0.68 16.75
CA ASP A 165 18.68 1.88 17.57
C ASP A 165 19.72 2.77 16.90
N ILE A 166 19.34 4.00 16.55
CA ILE A 166 20.21 4.98 15.89
C ILE A 166 20.69 6.08 16.85
N GLY A 167 20.45 5.91 18.14
CA GLY A 167 20.81 6.85 19.19
C GLY A 167 19.79 7.99 19.38
N GLY A 168 19.92 8.68 20.51
CA GLY A 168 19.04 9.83 20.82
C GLY A 168 17.58 9.45 21.14
N GLY A 169 17.30 8.18 21.41
CA GLY A 169 15.94 7.67 21.62
C GLY A 169 15.16 7.46 20.32
N LEU A 170 15.86 7.37 19.19
CA LEU A 170 15.28 7.13 17.87
C LEU A 170 15.61 5.73 17.36
N TYR A 171 14.71 5.19 16.58
CA TYR A 171 14.84 3.89 15.93
C TYR A 171 14.66 4.04 14.42
N SER A 172 15.42 3.25 13.66
CA SER A 172 15.19 3.03 12.22
C SER A 172 14.51 1.68 12.05
N ILE A 173 13.35 1.69 11.39
CA ILE A 173 12.60 0.47 11.07
C ILE A 173 12.56 0.28 9.56
N GLU A 174 13.12 -0.82 9.10
CA GLU A 174 13.03 -1.28 7.72
C GLU A 174 12.17 -2.53 7.70
N SER A 175 11.23 -2.62 6.75
CA SER A 175 10.36 -3.78 6.67
C SER A 175 9.88 -3.98 5.24
N PHE A 176 9.63 -5.25 4.89
CA PHE A 176 8.95 -5.60 3.66
C PHE A 176 8.13 -6.87 3.85
N PHE A 177 7.14 -7.06 2.98
CA PHE A 177 6.40 -8.31 2.83
C PHE A 177 6.25 -8.65 1.35
N ASP A 178 6.23 -9.95 1.04
CA ASP A 178 5.69 -10.48 -0.21
C ASP A 178 4.28 -10.99 0.08
N VAL A 179 3.27 -10.21 -0.29
CA VAL A 179 1.87 -10.41 0.14
C VAL A 179 1.08 -11.15 -0.91
N PHE A 180 0.49 -12.28 -0.55
CA PHE A 180 -0.45 -13.00 -1.41
C PHE A 180 -1.88 -12.58 -1.07
N THR A 181 -2.63 -12.15 -2.08
CA THR A 181 -3.98 -11.62 -1.89
C THR A 181 -5.01 -12.35 -2.73
N GLU A 182 -6.24 -12.31 -2.26
CA GLU A 182 -7.43 -12.74 -2.99
C GLU A 182 -8.46 -11.62 -2.99
N LEU A 183 -9.18 -11.46 -4.11
CA LEU A 183 -10.20 -10.43 -4.29
C LEU A 183 -11.58 -11.06 -4.50
N SER A 184 -12.61 -10.44 -3.92
CA SER A 184 -14.01 -10.78 -4.15
C SER A 184 -14.81 -9.57 -4.61
N VAL A 185 -15.77 -9.81 -5.51
CA VAL A 185 -16.74 -8.81 -6.00
C VAL A 185 -18.18 -9.19 -5.67
N ASP A 186 -18.39 -10.29 -4.94
CA ASP A 186 -19.70 -10.89 -4.67
C ASP A 186 -19.98 -11.05 -3.17
N GLY A 187 -19.34 -10.21 -2.34
CA GLY A 187 -19.50 -10.23 -0.88
C GLY A 187 -18.82 -11.41 -0.20
N GLY A 188 -17.76 -11.95 -0.80
CA GLY A 188 -16.95 -13.02 -0.22
C GLY A 188 -17.47 -14.43 -0.52
N ALA A 189 -18.44 -14.57 -1.43
CA ALA A 189 -18.94 -15.87 -1.85
C ALA A 189 -17.92 -16.60 -2.75
N THR A 190 -17.20 -15.85 -3.59
CA THR A 190 -16.05 -16.34 -4.35
C THR A 190 -14.85 -15.43 -4.18
N TRP A 191 -13.66 -16.02 -4.29
CA TRP A 191 -12.38 -15.36 -4.13
C TRP A 191 -11.48 -15.67 -5.33
N ILE A 192 -10.93 -14.62 -5.92
CA ILE A 192 -10.08 -14.65 -7.10
C ILE A 192 -8.66 -14.41 -6.61
N PRO A 193 -7.73 -15.37 -6.71
CA PRO A 193 -6.36 -15.15 -6.30
C PRO A 193 -5.66 -14.15 -7.22
N ALA A 194 -4.77 -13.33 -6.66
CA ALA A 194 -3.79 -12.58 -7.42
C ALA A 194 -2.91 -13.53 -8.23
N ASN A 195 -2.45 -13.08 -9.39
CA ASN A 195 -1.53 -13.86 -10.23
C ASN A 195 -0.16 -14.10 -9.59
N ASP A 196 0.32 -13.16 -8.76
CA ASP A 196 1.62 -13.17 -8.10
C ASP A 196 1.53 -12.44 -6.74
N SER A 197 2.52 -12.65 -5.86
CA SER A 197 2.64 -11.87 -4.62
C SER A 197 3.01 -10.42 -4.89
N ILE A 198 2.62 -9.51 -4.00
CA ILE A 198 2.97 -8.09 -4.05
C ILE A 198 4.14 -7.82 -3.11
N ARG A 199 5.25 -7.29 -3.63
CA ARG A 199 6.35 -6.80 -2.79
C ARG A 199 5.97 -5.44 -2.22
N MET A 200 5.66 -5.42 -0.94
CA MET A 200 5.31 -4.26 -0.15
C MET A 200 6.53 -3.83 0.67
N VAL A 201 7.03 -2.60 0.49
CA VAL A 201 8.19 -2.10 1.23
C VAL A 201 7.79 -0.91 2.10
N LEU A 202 8.16 -0.95 3.37
CA LEU A 202 7.93 0.14 4.31
C LEU A 202 8.77 1.35 3.91
N VAL A 203 8.10 2.46 3.68
CA VAL A 203 8.72 3.74 3.32
C VAL A 203 8.01 4.88 4.03
N ILE A 204 8.64 6.05 4.05
CA ILE A 204 7.91 7.31 4.28
C ILE A 204 7.38 7.75 2.93
N PRO A 205 6.08 7.58 2.62
CA PRO A 205 5.54 8.07 1.36
C PRO A 205 5.73 9.59 1.29
N GLU A 206 6.27 10.08 0.16
CA GLU A 206 6.43 11.52 -0.03
C GLU A 206 5.05 12.20 0.06
N PRO A 207 4.94 13.40 0.67
CA PRO A 207 3.65 14.08 0.81
C PRO A 207 2.90 14.23 -0.52
N ALA A 208 3.61 14.31 -1.65
CA ALA A 208 3.01 14.36 -2.99
C ALA A 208 2.36 13.04 -3.43
N THR A 209 2.92 11.88 -3.05
CA THR A 209 2.34 10.56 -3.36
C THR A 209 1.01 10.39 -2.63
N ILE A 210 0.98 10.74 -1.34
CA ILE A 210 -0.26 10.72 -0.54
C ILE A 210 -1.25 11.74 -1.08
N ALA A 211 -0.80 12.98 -1.34
CA ALA A 211 -1.67 14.04 -1.81
C ALA A 211 -2.28 13.72 -3.18
N ILE A 212 -1.51 13.22 -4.14
CA ILE A 212 -2.02 12.88 -5.48
C ILE A 212 -2.99 11.71 -5.41
N LEU A 213 -2.69 10.68 -4.62
CA LEU A 213 -3.56 9.52 -4.46
C LEU A 213 -4.88 9.91 -3.77
N ALA A 214 -4.80 10.65 -2.66
CA ALA A 214 -5.96 11.14 -1.92
C ALA A 214 -6.77 12.19 -2.71
N LEU A 215 -6.12 13.09 -3.46
CA LEU A 215 -6.79 14.04 -4.35
C LEU A 215 -7.47 13.32 -5.51
N GLY A 216 -6.89 12.24 -6.03
CA GLY A 216 -7.52 11.38 -7.01
C GLY A 216 -8.80 10.75 -6.47
N ALA A 217 -8.75 10.12 -5.30
CA ALA A 217 -9.92 9.56 -4.61
C ALA A 217 -11.00 10.64 -4.34
N LEU A 218 -10.60 11.81 -3.84
CA LEU A 218 -11.53 12.89 -3.48
C LEU A 218 -12.16 13.56 -4.72
N MET A 219 -11.41 13.76 -5.81
CA MET A 219 -11.94 14.37 -7.03
C MET A 219 -12.90 13.45 -7.80
N MET A 220 -12.77 12.12 -7.63
CA MET A 220 -13.67 11.15 -8.26
C MET A 220 -14.96 10.91 -7.45
N SER A 221 -14.93 11.08 -6.13
CA SER A 221 -16.13 11.05 -5.27
C SER A 221 -17.17 12.15 -5.55
N ARG A 222 -16.83 13.13 -6.39
CA ARG A 222 -17.64 14.35 -6.62
C ARG A 222 -18.33 14.41 -7.99
N LYS A 223 -18.31 13.32 -8.77
CA LYS A 223 -19.05 13.18 -10.03
C LYS A 223 -20.28 12.26 -9.85
N HIS A 224 -21.24 12.70 -9.05
CA HIS A 224 -22.64 12.27 -9.15
C HIS A 224 -23.56 13.48 -9.02
#